data_AF-A0A9P6QV95-F1
#
_entry.id   AF-A0A9P6QV95-F1
#
_cell.length_a   1.000
_cell.length_b   1.000
_cell.length_c   1.000
_cell.angle_alpha   90.00
_cell.angle_beta   90.00
_cell.angle_gamma   90.00
#
_symmetry.space_group_name_H-M   'P 1'
#
loop_
_entity.id
_entity.type
_entity.pdbx_description
1 polymer ?
#
loop_
_entity_poly.entity_id
_entity_poly.type
_entity_poly.pdbx_seq_one_letter_code
_entity_poly.pdbx_strand_id
1 'polypeptide(L)'
;KVAYKIKGGVCEEARRINDKARASQGLKAEDECYKGYYQALLNQYEVGFKDDQLQHLFADLKQNIVPLIAKIKAKNFQHDNSYITGDFDVKKQAEYSHRISKEIGFDTEAGRLDVSTHPFTGSTHPTDVRMTTRYTINNLQEGITGTIHETGHSLYEQGLNRAYDSLPVAAALSLGVHESQSLLWERMVGLSRPFWKYALPLLKKQFQEPSHENLQSVTSEQFYNAWNRVEPGFIRIEADEVTYPMHVILRYEIEKALVEGDITVAEVPGIWNAKMKEYLGLDVQEDRVGCLQDTHWAVGLIGYFPTYTLGSIYSVQIFTAAKEAIPKLDEHLAKGEFHVLKTWLNKNVHEQGSLRESGDDLIKNLTGRSLDSQLYIKYLTEKYTEIYDL
;
A
#
# COMPACT_ATOMS: atom_id res chain seq x y z
N LYS A 1 -20.52 16.71 -13.32
CA LYS A 1 -20.76 18.04 -12.69
C LYS A 1 -19.47 18.77 -12.27
N VAL A 2 -18.28 18.30 -12.67
CA VAL A 2 -16.99 18.96 -12.36
C VAL A 2 -16.58 20.00 -13.41
N ALA A 3 -17.19 20.00 -14.60
CA ALA A 3 -16.86 20.92 -15.69
C ALA A 3 -17.56 22.30 -15.65
N TYR A 4 -18.39 22.59 -14.63
CA TYR A 4 -19.26 23.78 -14.64
C TYR A 4 -19.14 24.59 -13.35
N LYS A 5 -17.97 25.21 -13.10
CA LYS A 5 -17.90 26.37 -12.18
C LYS A 5 -16.61 27.21 -12.23
N ILE A 6 -15.90 27.29 -13.36
CA ILE A 6 -14.72 28.16 -13.44
C ILE A 6 -14.85 29.09 -14.64
N LYS A 7 -15.51 30.24 -14.42
CA LYS A 7 -15.69 31.32 -15.41
C LYS A 7 -14.43 32.19 -15.62
N GLY A 8 -13.29 31.86 -15.00
CA GLY A 8 -11.98 32.51 -15.20
C GLY A 8 -10.89 31.59 -15.77
N GLY A 9 -11.25 30.38 -16.19
CA GLY A 9 -10.26 29.31 -16.43
C GLY A 9 -9.63 28.84 -15.12
N VAL A 10 -9.26 27.55 -15.05
CA VAL A 10 -8.62 26.93 -13.87
C VAL A 10 -7.45 27.79 -13.37
N CYS A 11 -6.74 28.43 -14.30
CA CYS A 11 -5.54 29.22 -14.07
C CYS A 11 -5.69 30.46 -13.18
N GLU A 12 -6.77 31.25 -13.29
CA GLU A 12 -6.87 32.52 -12.55
C GLU A 12 -7.24 32.32 -11.07
N GLU A 13 -8.13 31.36 -10.80
CA GLU A 13 -8.49 30.98 -9.43
C GLU A 13 -7.39 30.13 -8.78
N ALA A 14 -6.71 29.26 -9.54
CA ALA A 14 -5.62 28.45 -9.02
C ALA A 14 -4.38 29.29 -8.66
N ARG A 15 -4.06 30.35 -9.43
CA ARG A 15 -3.00 31.32 -9.07
C ARG A 15 -3.31 31.95 -7.70
N ARG A 16 -4.54 32.47 -7.54
CA ARG A 16 -4.98 33.14 -6.32
C ARG A 16 -4.99 32.23 -5.08
N ILE A 17 -5.25 30.94 -5.26
CA ILE A 17 -5.27 29.95 -4.17
C ILE A 17 -3.85 29.54 -3.74
N ASN A 18 -2.83 29.66 -4.61
CA ASN A 18 -1.57 28.93 -4.43
C ASN A 18 -0.27 29.75 -4.50
N ASP A 19 -0.36 31.09 -4.44
CA ASP A 19 0.81 31.98 -4.53
C ASP A 19 1.93 31.64 -3.52
N LYS A 20 1.57 31.18 -2.32
CA LYS A 20 2.56 30.77 -1.29
C LYS A 20 3.33 29.50 -1.66
N ALA A 21 2.65 28.49 -2.20
CA ALA A 21 3.32 27.25 -2.61
C ALA A 21 4.24 27.49 -3.81
N ARG A 22 3.80 28.31 -4.78
CA ARG A 22 4.62 28.72 -5.92
C ARG A 22 5.90 29.44 -5.47
N ALA A 23 5.77 30.40 -4.54
CA ALA A 23 6.92 31.10 -3.98
C ALA A 23 7.89 30.16 -3.24
N SER A 24 7.38 29.17 -2.49
CA SER A 24 8.22 28.19 -1.77
C SER A 24 9.03 27.26 -2.68
N GLN A 25 8.61 27.12 -3.95
CA GLN A 25 9.28 26.32 -4.97
C GLN A 25 10.14 27.17 -5.92
N GLY A 26 10.28 28.48 -5.66
CA GLY A 26 11.03 29.40 -6.51
C GLY A 26 10.35 29.72 -7.85
N LEU A 27 9.06 29.42 -8.00
CA LEU A 27 8.30 29.67 -9.22
C LEU A 27 7.89 31.14 -9.32
N LYS A 28 8.08 31.73 -10.50
CA LYS A 28 7.75 33.12 -10.82
C LYS A 28 6.34 33.24 -11.42
N ALA A 29 5.86 34.49 -11.53
CA ALA A 29 4.57 34.80 -12.16
C ALA A 29 4.53 34.41 -13.67
N GLU A 30 5.71 34.33 -14.28
CA GLU A 30 5.96 34.01 -15.69
C GLU A 30 6.14 32.51 -15.97
N ASP A 31 6.33 31.66 -14.94
CA ASP A 31 6.28 30.21 -15.12
C ASP A 31 4.85 29.79 -15.48
N GLU A 32 4.71 28.94 -16.51
CA GLU A 32 3.43 28.43 -16.99
C GLU A 32 2.52 28.07 -15.81
N CYS A 33 1.25 28.41 -15.97
CA CYS A 33 0.23 28.44 -14.91
C CYS A 33 -0.03 27.10 -14.22
N TYR A 34 0.76 26.07 -14.50
CA TYR A 34 0.51 24.70 -14.12
C TYR A 34 1.72 24.00 -13.45
N LYS A 35 2.96 24.48 -13.65
CA LYS A 35 4.12 23.93 -12.94
C LYS A 35 4.00 24.19 -11.43
N GLY A 36 4.17 23.13 -10.63
CA GLY A 36 4.07 23.16 -9.16
C GLY A 36 2.67 23.00 -8.56
N TYR A 37 1.62 22.93 -9.36
CA TYR A 37 0.25 22.68 -8.84
C TYR A 37 0.07 21.25 -8.36
N TYR A 38 0.68 20.29 -9.07
CA TYR A 38 0.65 18.91 -8.63
C TYR A 38 1.26 18.76 -7.23
N GLN A 39 2.36 19.47 -6.94
CA GLN A 39 2.97 19.49 -5.61
C GLN A 39 2.01 19.98 -4.52
N ALA A 40 1.17 20.99 -4.79
CA ALA A 40 0.20 21.47 -3.81
C ALA A 40 -0.93 20.46 -3.56
N LEU A 41 -1.32 19.69 -4.58
CA LEU A 41 -2.30 18.60 -4.45
C LEU A 41 -1.71 17.41 -3.70
N LEU A 42 -0.48 17.01 -4.04
CA LEU A 42 0.27 15.96 -3.33
C LEU A 42 0.41 16.29 -1.83
N ASN A 43 0.74 17.54 -1.51
CA ASN A 43 0.97 17.99 -0.13
C ASN A 43 -0.28 17.90 0.77
N GLN A 44 -1.49 17.70 0.21
CA GLN A 44 -2.70 17.45 1.00
C GLN A 44 -2.72 16.05 1.62
N TYR A 45 -1.99 15.11 1.01
CA TYR A 45 -1.98 13.70 1.43
C TYR A 45 -0.62 13.25 1.94
N GLU A 46 0.45 13.81 1.38
CA GLU A 46 1.84 13.52 1.71
C GLU A 46 2.59 14.81 2.02
N VAL A 47 2.35 15.34 3.22
CA VAL A 47 2.88 16.63 3.66
C VAL A 47 4.41 16.68 3.58
N GLY A 48 4.93 17.77 3.04
CA GLY A 48 6.36 18.05 2.95
C GLY A 48 7.15 17.16 1.98
N PHE A 49 6.52 16.17 1.35
CA PHE A 49 7.18 15.31 0.37
C PHE A 49 7.23 15.99 -1.00
N LYS A 50 8.41 15.98 -1.62
CA LYS A 50 8.65 16.73 -2.84
C LYS A 50 8.38 15.90 -4.10
N ASP A 51 7.76 16.53 -5.09
CA ASP A 51 7.40 15.94 -6.36
C ASP A 51 8.63 15.58 -7.21
N ASP A 52 9.72 16.34 -7.13
CA ASP A 52 10.99 16.00 -7.78
C ASP A 52 11.57 14.68 -7.21
N GLN A 53 11.56 14.52 -5.89
CA GLN A 53 11.93 13.27 -5.23
C GLN A 53 10.99 12.13 -5.63
N LEU A 54 9.68 12.37 -5.73
CA LEU A 54 8.71 11.38 -6.19
C LEU A 54 8.99 10.92 -7.63
N GLN A 55 9.29 11.85 -8.53
CA GLN A 55 9.67 11.56 -9.92
C GLN A 55 10.92 10.66 -9.98
N HIS A 56 11.94 10.95 -9.17
CA HIS A 56 13.13 10.12 -9.09
C HIS A 56 12.81 8.69 -8.62
N LEU A 57 12.06 8.55 -7.52
CA LEU A 57 11.66 7.24 -7.00
C LEU A 57 10.88 6.44 -8.05
N PHE A 58 9.91 7.05 -8.72
CA PHE A 58 9.08 6.36 -9.71
C PHE A 58 9.82 6.03 -11.00
N ALA A 59 10.78 6.87 -11.42
CA ALA A 59 11.67 6.55 -12.54
C ALA A 59 12.50 5.30 -12.23
N ASP A 60 13.08 5.21 -11.03
CA ASP A 60 13.85 4.04 -10.59
C ASP A 60 12.98 2.77 -10.58
N LEU A 61 11.75 2.86 -10.04
CA LEU A 61 10.84 1.73 -10.01
C LEU A 61 10.48 1.26 -11.43
N LYS A 62 10.12 2.16 -12.35
CA LYS A 62 9.82 1.77 -13.73
C LYS A 62 11.00 1.08 -14.40
N GLN A 63 12.21 1.65 -14.24
CA GLN A 63 13.42 1.13 -14.87
C GLN A 63 13.76 -0.30 -14.43
N ASN A 64 13.41 -0.68 -13.20
CA ASN A 64 13.82 -1.97 -12.63
C ASN A 64 12.67 -2.99 -12.52
N ILE A 65 11.44 -2.54 -12.22
CA ILE A 65 10.29 -3.42 -11.98
C ILE A 65 9.62 -3.86 -13.29
N VAL A 66 9.54 -3.01 -14.32
CA VAL A 66 8.99 -3.43 -15.63
C VAL A 66 9.80 -4.60 -16.22
N PRO A 67 11.15 -4.57 -16.23
CA PRO A 67 11.94 -5.74 -16.63
C PRO A 67 11.73 -6.97 -15.73
N LEU A 68 11.53 -6.80 -14.42
CA LEU A 68 11.25 -7.91 -13.51
C LEU A 68 9.92 -8.59 -13.86
N ILE A 69 8.85 -7.80 -14.08
CA ILE A 69 7.55 -8.30 -14.54
C ILE A 69 7.70 -9.08 -15.86
N ALA A 70 8.46 -8.53 -16.81
CA ALA A 70 8.71 -9.20 -18.09
C ALA A 70 9.45 -10.54 -17.92
N LYS A 71 10.45 -10.61 -17.04
CA LYS A 71 11.18 -11.86 -16.73
C LYS A 71 10.25 -12.92 -16.12
N ILE A 72 9.43 -12.54 -15.14
CA ILE A 72 8.46 -13.44 -14.50
C ILE A 72 7.45 -13.95 -15.53
N LYS A 73 6.88 -13.06 -16.35
CA LYS A 73 5.95 -13.43 -17.42
C LYS A 73 6.59 -14.38 -18.45
N ALA A 74 7.86 -14.17 -18.79
CA ALA A 74 8.59 -15.01 -19.73
C ALA A 74 8.83 -16.45 -19.22
N LYS A 75 8.78 -16.70 -17.91
CA LYS A 75 8.84 -18.07 -17.37
C LYS A 75 7.64 -18.92 -17.76
N ASN A 76 6.49 -18.31 -18.10
CA ASN A 76 5.25 -18.99 -18.45
C ASN A 76 4.87 -20.08 -17.42
N PHE A 77 5.04 -19.75 -16.14
CA PHE A 77 4.85 -20.64 -15.00
C PHE A 77 4.14 -19.89 -13.88
N GLN A 78 3.26 -20.59 -13.16
CA GLN A 78 2.63 -20.10 -11.93
C GLN A 78 2.61 -21.21 -10.89
N HIS A 79 2.78 -20.80 -9.63
CA HIS A 79 2.64 -21.70 -8.49
C HIS A 79 1.18 -22.12 -8.31
N ASP A 80 0.99 -23.35 -7.86
CA ASP A 80 -0.33 -23.90 -7.53
C ASP A 80 -0.96 -23.12 -6.37
N ASN A 81 -2.20 -22.66 -6.56
CA ASN A 81 -3.00 -21.94 -5.56
C ASN A 81 -4.30 -22.67 -5.19
N SER A 82 -4.43 -23.96 -5.54
CA SER A 82 -5.57 -24.79 -5.17
C SER A 82 -5.75 -24.95 -3.65
N TYR A 83 -4.73 -24.60 -2.86
CA TYR A 83 -4.75 -24.63 -1.39
C TYR A 83 -5.49 -23.45 -0.74
N ILE A 84 -5.69 -22.35 -1.49
CA ILE A 84 -6.29 -21.10 -1.00
C ILE A 84 -7.56 -20.71 -1.76
N THR A 85 -7.95 -21.53 -2.74
CA THR A 85 -9.14 -21.37 -3.56
C THR A 85 -10.10 -22.53 -3.34
N GLY A 86 -11.40 -22.29 -3.49
CA GLY A 86 -12.46 -23.28 -3.21
C GLY A 86 -13.40 -22.82 -2.09
N ASP A 87 -14.35 -23.66 -1.69
CA ASP A 87 -15.45 -23.27 -0.79
C ASP A 87 -15.01 -23.19 0.68
N PHE A 88 -14.48 -22.05 1.09
CA PHE A 88 -14.11 -21.77 2.48
C PHE A 88 -15.23 -21.03 3.21
N ASP A 89 -15.79 -21.66 4.26
CA ASP A 89 -16.84 -21.06 5.08
C ASP A 89 -16.42 -19.68 5.62
N VAL A 90 -17.21 -18.65 5.31
CA VAL A 90 -16.92 -17.25 5.64
C VAL A 90 -16.87 -17.03 7.15
N LYS A 91 -17.68 -17.75 7.94
CA LYS A 91 -17.65 -17.60 9.41
C LYS A 91 -16.32 -18.12 9.96
N LYS A 92 -15.83 -19.25 9.46
CA LYS A 92 -14.50 -19.76 9.82
C LYS A 92 -13.37 -18.84 9.37
N GLN A 93 -13.49 -18.22 8.20
CA GLN A 93 -12.54 -17.19 7.77
C GLN A 93 -12.53 -16.01 8.75
N ALA A 94 -13.70 -15.53 9.15
CA ALA A 94 -13.83 -14.42 10.10
C ALA A 94 -13.24 -14.76 11.48
N GLU A 95 -13.50 -15.95 12.02
CA GLU A 95 -12.92 -16.43 13.27
C GLU A 95 -11.38 -16.48 13.21
N TYR A 96 -10.83 -17.00 12.09
CA TYR A 96 -9.39 -17.06 11.87
C TYR A 96 -8.78 -15.65 11.74
N SER A 97 -9.37 -14.79 10.91
CA SER A 97 -8.92 -13.40 10.73
C SER A 97 -8.94 -12.61 12.03
N HIS A 98 -10.01 -12.72 12.82
CA HIS A 98 -10.10 -12.06 14.12
C HIS A 98 -9.00 -12.56 15.07
N ARG A 99 -8.75 -13.88 15.10
CA ARG A 99 -7.64 -14.44 15.87
C ARG A 99 -6.30 -13.86 15.44
N ILE A 100 -5.99 -13.88 14.14
CA ILE A 100 -4.71 -13.36 13.62
C ILE A 100 -4.54 -11.88 13.95
N SER A 101 -5.58 -11.05 13.82
CA SER A 101 -5.51 -9.62 14.19
C SER A 101 -5.11 -9.44 15.67
N LYS A 102 -5.68 -10.26 16.56
CA LYS A 102 -5.36 -10.24 17.99
C LYS A 102 -3.94 -10.71 18.28
N GLU A 103 -3.49 -11.78 17.62
CA GLU A 103 -2.12 -12.32 17.79
C GLU A 103 -1.07 -11.28 17.32
N ILE A 104 -1.34 -10.59 16.19
CA ILE A 104 -0.51 -9.47 15.71
C ILE A 104 -0.47 -8.32 16.73
N GLY A 105 -1.56 -8.14 17.49
CA GLY A 105 -1.61 -7.27 18.66
C GLY A 105 -2.68 -6.18 18.58
N PHE A 106 -3.70 -6.32 17.74
CA PHE A 106 -4.85 -5.41 17.76
C PHE A 106 -5.54 -5.45 19.14
N ASP A 107 -5.78 -4.29 19.73
CA ASP A 107 -6.47 -4.17 21.00
C ASP A 107 -7.99 -4.15 20.77
N THR A 108 -8.67 -5.25 21.10
CA THR A 108 -10.11 -5.42 20.94
C THR A 108 -10.93 -4.68 21.99
N GLU A 109 -10.32 -4.19 23.07
CA GLU A 109 -10.99 -3.31 24.03
C GLU A 109 -10.97 -1.85 23.55
N ALA A 110 -10.08 -1.53 22.61
CA ALA A 110 -9.91 -0.21 22.00
C ALA A 110 -10.35 -0.18 20.52
N GLY A 111 -11.15 -1.16 20.10
CA GLY A 111 -11.51 -1.29 18.69
C GLY A 111 -12.32 -2.53 18.34
N ARG A 112 -12.71 -2.65 17.08
CA ARG A 112 -13.44 -3.82 16.56
C ARG A 112 -13.18 -4.06 15.08
N LEU A 113 -13.36 -5.31 14.66
CA LEU A 113 -13.34 -5.77 13.27
C LEU A 113 -14.75 -6.10 12.80
N ASP A 114 -15.13 -5.56 11.63
CA ASP A 114 -16.43 -5.73 10.98
C ASP A 114 -16.31 -6.15 9.51
N VAL A 115 -17.44 -6.37 8.84
CA VAL A 115 -17.49 -6.67 7.39
C VAL A 115 -18.04 -5.47 6.61
N SER A 116 -17.39 -5.13 5.50
CA SER A 116 -17.86 -4.11 4.54
C SER A 116 -17.56 -4.52 3.09
N THR A 117 -18.14 -3.79 2.13
CA THR A 117 -17.86 -4.00 0.69
C THR A 117 -16.44 -3.58 0.30
N HIS A 118 -15.93 -2.53 0.94
CA HIS A 118 -14.56 -2.03 0.79
C HIS A 118 -13.94 -1.97 2.17
N PRO A 119 -12.90 -2.78 2.46
CA PRO A 119 -12.13 -2.69 3.70
C PRO A 119 -11.63 -1.27 3.95
N PHE A 120 -11.66 -0.85 5.21
CA PHE A 120 -11.06 0.41 5.66
C PHE A 120 -10.82 0.39 7.16
N THR A 121 -9.94 1.27 7.61
CA THR A 121 -9.73 1.61 9.02
C THR A 121 -10.21 3.03 9.26
N GLY A 122 -11.02 3.21 10.30
CA GLY A 122 -11.50 4.49 10.80
C GLY A 122 -11.18 4.65 12.28
N SER A 123 -10.70 5.82 12.65
CA SER A 123 -10.32 6.14 14.03
C SER A 123 -10.86 7.52 14.39
N THR A 124 -11.31 7.68 15.62
CA THR A 124 -11.61 8.99 16.21
C THR A 124 -10.70 9.32 17.39
N HIS A 125 -10.10 8.29 17.98
CA HIS A 125 -9.18 8.37 19.11
C HIS A 125 -8.44 7.02 19.23
N PRO A 126 -7.21 6.96 19.79
CA PRO A 126 -6.46 5.70 19.98
C PRO A 126 -7.13 4.64 20.88
N THR A 127 -8.33 4.90 21.40
CA THR A 127 -9.16 3.98 22.19
C THR A 127 -10.45 3.56 21.48
N ASP A 128 -10.72 4.05 20.28
CA ASP A 128 -11.83 3.58 19.41
C ASP A 128 -11.36 3.60 17.96
N VAL A 129 -10.70 2.50 17.57
CA VAL A 129 -10.19 2.25 16.22
C VAL A 129 -10.95 1.07 15.62
N ARG A 130 -11.65 1.31 14.51
CA ARG A 130 -12.50 0.33 13.87
C ARG A 130 -11.94 -0.01 12.51
N MET A 131 -11.88 -1.29 12.20
CA MET A 131 -11.52 -1.77 10.88
C MET A 131 -12.62 -2.65 10.32
N THR A 132 -12.68 -2.72 9.00
CA THR A 132 -13.56 -3.63 8.28
C THR A 132 -12.77 -4.47 7.31
N THR A 133 -13.27 -5.66 6.99
CA THR A 133 -12.69 -6.53 5.96
C THR A 133 -13.79 -7.11 5.07
N ARG A 134 -13.40 -7.88 4.04
CA ARG A 134 -14.31 -8.57 3.14
C ARG A 134 -13.88 -10.01 2.95
N TYR A 135 -14.82 -10.93 3.04
CA TYR A 135 -14.59 -12.35 2.80
C TYR A 135 -15.30 -12.79 1.53
N THR A 136 -14.67 -13.68 0.78
CA THR A 136 -15.32 -14.38 -0.33
C THR A 136 -15.27 -15.87 -0.08
N ILE A 137 -16.30 -16.58 -0.55
CA ILE A 137 -16.39 -18.04 -0.36
C ILE A 137 -15.23 -18.74 -1.05
N ASN A 138 -14.76 -18.20 -2.19
CA ASN A 138 -13.90 -18.92 -3.12
C ASN A 138 -12.41 -18.63 -2.94
N ASN A 139 -12.02 -17.72 -2.04
CA ASN A 139 -10.63 -17.27 -1.88
C ASN A 139 -10.33 -16.86 -0.44
N LEU A 140 -9.44 -17.60 0.23
CA LEU A 140 -8.96 -17.27 1.58
C LEU A 140 -8.10 -16.01 1.64
N GLN A 141 -7.36 -15.73 0.58
CA GLN A 141 -6.33 -14.71 0.59
C GLN A 141 -6.94 -13.33 0.84
N GLU A 142 -8.02 -13.01 0.16
CA GLU A 142 -8.68 -11.69 0.21
C GLU A 142 -9.05 -11.25 1.64
N GLY A 143 -9.76 -12.10 2.38
CA GLY A 143 -10.21 -11.74 3.73
C GLY A 143 -9.08 -11.73 4.75
N ILE A 144 -8.07 -12.58 4.59
CA ILE A 144 -6.94 -12.65 5.51
C ILE A 144 -5.97 -11.49 5.25
N THR A 145 -5.53 -11.24 4.01
CA THR A 145 -4.65 -10.10 3.71
C THR A 145 -5.34 -8.78 4.02
N GLY A 146 -6.62 -8.63 3.66
CA GLY A 146 -7.41 -7.45 4.01
C GLY A 146 -7.47 -7.23 5.52
N THR A 147 -7.66 -8.29 6.32
CA THR A 147 -7.63 -8.15 7.78
C THR A 147 -6.26 -7.73 8.29
N ILE A 148 -5.17 -8.31 7.78
CA ILE A 148 -3.80 -7.99 8.21
C ILE A 148 -3.45 -6.54 7.82
N HIS A 149 -3.83 -6.12 6.61
CA HIS A 149 -3.65 -4.76 6.11
C HIS A 149 -4.31 -3.74 7.05
N GLU A 150 -5.61 -3.91 7.31
CA GLU A 150 -6.36 -2.99 8.18
C GLU A 150 -5.93 -3.10 9.66
N THR A 151 -5.42 -4.26 10.07
CA THR A 151 -4.77 -4.40 11.39
C THR A 151 -3.53 -3.51 11.46
N GLY A 152 -2.73 -3.41 10.40
CA GLY A 152 -1.55 -2.55 10.38
C GLY A 152 -1.90 -1.06 10.49
N HIS A 153 -2.90 -0.59 9.76
CA HIS A 153 -3.47 0.75 9.95
C HIS A 153 -3.95 0.95 11.40
N SER A 154 -4.70 -0.02 11.92
CA SER A 154 -5.26 0.05 13.26
C SER A 154 -4.19 0.09 14.34
N LEU A 155 -3.09 -0.64 14.16
CA LEU A 155 -1.96 -0.63 15.09
C LEU A 155 -1.23 0.72 15.14
N TYR A 156 -1.16 1.42 14.01
CA TYR A 156 -0.64 2.79 14.00
C TYR A 156 -1.57 3.70 14.82
N GLU A 157 -2.86 3.70 14.51
CA GLU A 157 -3.87 4.51 15.20
C GLU A 157 -3.92 4.24 16.72
N GLN A 158 -3.92 2.97 17.13
CA GLN A 158 -3.88 2.58 18.54
C GLN A 158 -2.53 2.90 19.22
N GLY A 159 -1.47 3.03 18.42
CA GLY A 159 -0.11 3.34 18.88
C GLY A 159 0.20 4.83 18.96
N LEU A 160 -0.71 5.71 18.52
CA LEU A 160 -0.53 7.17 18.63
C LEU A 160 -0.41 7.58 20.11
N ASN A 161 0.45 8.57 20.37
CA ASN A 161 0.76 8.98 21.74
C ASN A 161 -0.43 9.72 22.38
N ARG A 162 -1.07 9.07 23.36
CA ARG A 162 -2.21 9.63 24.11
C ARG A 162 -1.88 10.90 24.90
N ALA A 163 -0.61 11.17 25.19
CA ALA A 163 -0.21 12.43 25.82
C ALA A 163 -0.33 13.63 24.86
N TYR A 164 -0.43 13.38 23.55
CA TYR A 164 -0.71 14.42 22.55
C TYR A 164 -2.19 14.65 22.32
N ASP A 165 -3.09 14.00 23.07
CA ASP A 165 -4.52 14.17 22.89
C ASP A 165 -4.91 15.65 22.80
N SER A 166 -5.79 15.95 21.83
CA SER A 166 -6.20 17.31 21.45
C SER A 166 -5.12 18.23 20.84
N LEU A 167 -3.90 17.75 20.57
CA LEU A 167 -2.88 18.47 19.80
C LEU A 167 -2.91 18.08 18.32
N PRO A 168 -2.53 18.98 17.39
CA PRO A 168 -2.44 18.64 15.96
C PRO A 168 -1.49 17.47 15.67
N VAL A 169 -0.47 17.28 16.52
CA VAL A 169 0.53 16.21 16.40
C VAL A 169 0.00 14.82 16.77
N ALA A 170 -1.22 14.73 17.29
CA ALA A 170 -1.85 13.46 17.71
C ALA A 170 -2.31 12.59 16.54
N ALA A 171 -2.35 13.11 15.31
CA ALA A 171 -2.77 12.37 14.14
C ALA A 171 -1.61 11.61 13.48
N ALA A 172 -1.94 10.61 12.65
CA ALA A 172 -0.96 10.01 11.75
C ALA A 172 -0.34 11.06 10.81
N LEU A 173 0.95 10.92 10.52
CA LEU A 173 1.73 11.91 9.76
C LEU A 173 1.21 12.21 8.35
N SER A 174 0.95 11.16 7.56
CA SER A 174 0.52 11.27 6.17
C SER A 174 -0.13 9.97 5.71
N LEU A 175 -0.83 9.98 4.58
CA LEU A 175 -1.40 8.75 4.03
C LEU A 175 -0.31 7.74 3.61
N GLY A 176 0.81 8.19 3.06
CA GLY A 176 1.91 7.29 2.70
C GLY A 176 2.53 6.62 3.92
N VAL A 177 2.73 7.34 5.03
CA VAL A 177 3.21 6.73 6.28
C VAL A 177 2.16 5.82 6.88
N HIS A 178 0.87 6.16 6.79
CA HIS A 178 -0.20 5.31 7.28
C HIS A 178 -0.27 3.98 6.51
N GLU A 179 -0.24 4.07 5.18
CA GLU A 179 -0.16 2.93 4.26
C GLU A 179 1.12 2.10 4.47
N SER A 180 2.21 2.73 4.89
CA SER A 180 3.43 1.98 5.20
C SER A 180 3.23 1.00 6.35
N GLN A 181 2.36 1.31 7.31
CA GLN A 181 2.09 0.42 8.45
C GLN A 181 1.18 -0.73 8.04
N SER A 182 0.13 -0.48 7.25
CA SER A 182 -0.71 -1.55 6.70
C SER A 182 0.11 -2.51 5.83
N LEU A 183 0.88 -1.98 4.88
CA LEU A 183 1.72 -2.77 3.98
C LEU A 183 2.89 -3.44 4.68
N LEU A 184 3.44 -2.88 5.76
CA LEU A 184 4.46 -3.57 6.56
C LEU A 184 3.89 -4.84 7.17
N TRP A 185 2.74 -4.77 7.83
CA TRP A 185 2.12 -5.96 8.42
C TRP A 185 1.60 -6.93 7.36
N GLU A 186 1.01 -6.44 6.27
CA GLU A 186 0.52 -7.29 5.18
C GLU A 186 1.66 -7.97 4.43
N ARG A 187 2.58 -7.19 3.86
CA ARG A 187 3.56 -7.67 2.89
C ARG A 187 4.87 -8.12 3.53
N MET A 188 5.37 -7.39 4.53
CA MET A 188 6.64 -7.74 5.18
C MET A 188 6.47 -8.87 6.20
N VAL A 189 5.32 -8.91 6.86
CA VAL A 189 4.98 -9.97 7.83
C VAL A 189 4.07 -11.01 7.20
N GLY A 190 2.84 -10.66 6.81
CA GLY A 190 1.81 -11.60 6.35
C GLY A 190 2.16 -12.42 5.10
N LEU A 191 2.97 -11.88 4.20
CA LEU A 191 3.44 -12.57 3.00
C LEU A 191 4.84 -13.20 3.16
N SER A 192 5.33 -13.35 4.39
CA SER A 192 6.67 -13.89 4.69
C SER A 192 6.66 -15.37 5.10
N ARG A 193 7.79 -16.07 4.90
CA ARG A 193 7.96 -17.44 5.39
C ARG A 193 7.84 -17.57 6.92
N PRO A 194 8.46 -16.69 7.74
CA PRO A 194 8.29 -16.74 9.19
C PRO A 194 6.82 -16.72 9.62
N PHE A 195 6.01 -15.82 9.04
CA PHE A 195 4.59 -15.75 9.39
C PHE A 195 3.86 -17.05 9.09
N TRP A 196 4.05 -17.65 7.90
CA TRP A 196 3.36 -18.89 7.55
C TRP A 196 3.84 -20.12 8.32
N LYS A 197 5.05 -20.10 8.88
CA LYS A 197 5.48 -21.13 9.84
C LYS A 197 4.63 -21.14 11.12
N TYR A 198 4.16 -19.97 11.56
CA TYR A 198 3.27 -19.82 12.71
C TYR A 198 1.77 -19.95 12.33
N ALA A 199 1.35 -19.27 11.28
CA ALA A 199 -0.05 -19.06 10.95
C ALA A 199 -0.70 -20.25 10.21
N LEU A 200 0.03 -20.94 9.32
CA LEU A 200 -0.51 -22.07 8.55
C LEU A 200 -1.03 -23.22 9.44
N PRO A 201 -0.32 -23.65 10.52
CA PRO A 201 -0.86 -24.64 11.46
C PRO A 201 -2.19 -24.22 12.11
N LEU A 202 -2.41 -22.92 12.34
CA LEU A 202 -3.66 -22.41 12.89
C LEU A 202 -4.78 -22.46 11.84
N LEU A 203 -4.46 -22.11 10.59
CA LEU A 203 -5.39 -22.16 9.46
C LEU A 203 -5.84 -23.60 9.18
N LYS A 204 -4.91 -24.56 9.15
CA LYS A 204 -5.22 -25.99 9.00
C LYS A 204 -6.13 -26.50 10.11
N LYS A 205 -5.97 -26.01 11.35
CA LYS A 205 -6.85 -26.35 12.47
C LYS A 205 -8.25 -25.75 12.33
N GLN A 206 -8.40 -24.60 11.67
CA GLN A 206 -9.69 -23.98 11.44
C GLN A 206 -10.51 -24.76 10.39
N PHE A 207 -9.84 -25.26 9.35
CA PHE A 207 -10.46 -25.94 8.19
C PHE A 207 -10.03 -27.42 8.09
N GLN A 208 -10.59 -28.26 8.96
CA GLN A 208 -10.24 -29.69 9.06
C GLN A 208 -11.14 -30.60 8.20
N GLU A 209 -12.13 -30.04 7.53
CA GLU A 209 -13.08 -30.79 6.72
C GLU A 209 -12.39 -31.53 5.57
N PRO A 210 -12.86 -32.74 5.19
CA PRO A 210 -12.27 -33.52 4.09
C PRO A 210 -12.22 -32.77 2.75
N SER A 211 -13.12 -31.81 2.53
CA SER A 211 -13.11 -30.93 1.35
C SER A 211 -11.87 -30.05 1.23
N HIS A 212 -11.05 -29.94 2.29
CA HIS A 212 -9.84 -29.13 2.34
C HIS A 212 -8.55 -29.95 2.41
N GLU A 213 -8.53 -31.16 1.85
CA GLU A 213 -7.35 -32.06 1.82
C GLU A 213 -6.09 -31.38 1.25
N ASN A 214 -6.25 -30.55 0.21
CA ASN A 214 -5.16 -29.76 -0.37
C ASN A 214 -4.52 -28.83 0.69
N LEU A 215 -5.34 -28.08 1.44
CA LEU A 215 -4.85 -27.25 2.53
C LEU A 215 -4.17 -28.08 3.63
N GLN A 216 -4.65 -29.29 3.91
CA GLN A 216 -4.05 -30.15 4.93
C GLN A 216 -2.68 -30.71 4.52
N SER A 217 -2.49 -31.00 3.23
CA SER A 217 -1.25 -31.58 2.69
C SER A 217 -0.17 -30.56 2.30
N VAL A 218 -0.55 -29.30 2.05
CA VAL A 218 0.39 -28.25 1.61
C VAL A 218 1.53 -28.01 2.61
N THR A 219 2.75 -27.89 2.11
CA THR A 219 3.91 -27.47 2.91
C THR A 219 3.91 -25.95 3.12
N SER A 220 4.62 -25.46 4.14
CA SER A 220 4.77 -24.00 4.36
C SER A 220 5.40 -23.28 3.17
N GLU A 221 6.30 -23.93 2.44
CA GLU A 221 6.96 -23.35 1.27
C GLU A 221 6.02 -23.23 0.07
N GLN A 222 5.27 -24.29 -0.25
CA GLN A 222 4.23 -24.24 -1.28
C GLN A 222 3.17 -23.18 -0.95
N PHE A 223 2.78 -23.09 0.32
CA PHE A 223 1.80 -22.11 0.76
C PHE A 223 2.35 -20.68 0.63
N TYR A 224 3.59 -20.43 1.04
CA TYR A 224 4.26 -19.15 0.82
C TYR A 224 4.29 -18.76 -0.67
N ASN A 225 4.64 -19.68 -1.55
CA ASN A 225 4.68 -19.41 -3.00
C ASN A 225 3.28 -19.14 -3.58
N ALA A 226 2.24 -19.84 -3.11
CA ALA A 226 0.87 -19.63 -3.55
C ALA A 226 0.34 -18.22 -3.24
N TRP A 227 0.72 -17.64 -2.09
CA TRP A 227 0.33 -16.29 -1.68
C TRP A 227 1.12 -15.19 -2.41
N ASN A 228 2.31 -15.51 -2.90
CA ASN A 228 3.21 -14.58 -3.55
C ASN A 228 3.25 -14.81 -5.07
N ARG A 229 2.11 -15.17 -5.66
CA ARG A 229 1.96 -15.21 -7.11
C ARG A 229 1.99 -13.80 -7.70
N VAL A 230 2.57 -13.69 -8.90
CA VAL A 230 2.65 -12.47 -9.69
C VAL A 230 1.84 -12.68 -10.95
N GLU A 231 0.79 -11.89 -11.12
CA GLU A 231 -0.14 -12.03 -12.23
C GLU A 231 -0.57 -10.63 -12.68
N PRO A 232 0.02 -10.08 -13.75
CA PRO A 232 -0.40 -8.79 -14.29
C PRO A 232 -1.89 -8.79 -14.60
N GLY A 233 -2.64 -8.00 -13.82
CA GLY A 233 -4.08 -7.83 -13.96
C GLY A 233 -4.44 -6.38 -14.29
N PHE A 234 -5.72 -6.14 -14.58
CA PHE A 234 -6.20 -4.78 -14.82
C PHE A 234 -6.46 -4.01 -13.53
N ILE A 235 -6.85 -4.70 -12.45
CA ILE A 235 -7.41 -4.11 -11.24
C ILE A 235 -6.32 -3.85 -10.20
N ARG A 236 -6.08 -2.58 -9.85
CA ARG A 236 -5.01 -2.14 -8.94
C ARG A 236 -5.15 -2.75 -7.53
N ILE A 237 -6.37 -2.78 -6.99
CA ILE A 237 -6.61 -3.28 -5.62
C ILE A 237 -6.47 -4.81 -5.51
N GLU A 238 -6.36 -5.50 -6.64
CA GLU A 238 -6.14 -6.96 -6.73
C GLU A 238 -4.70 -7.29 -7.14
N ALA A 239 -3.86 -6.27 -7.41
CA ALA A 239 -2.51 -6.46 -7.93
C ALA A 239 -1.54 -7.00 -6.87
N ASP A 240 -0.65 -7.89 -7.28
CA ASP A 240 0.43 -8.44 -6.47
C ASP A 240 1.52 -7.39 -6.14
N GLU A 241 2.45 -7.72 -5.22
CA GLU A 241 3.48 -6.76 -4.79
C GLU A 241 4.38 -6.23 -5.92
N VAL A 242 4.58 -7.00 -6.99
CA VAL A 242 5.48 -6.64 -8.10
C VAL A 242 4.77 -5.74 -9.10
N THR A 243 3.51 -6.04 -9.42
CA THR A 243 2.74 -5.29 -10.43
C THR A 243 2.08 -4.04 -9.87
N TYR A 244 1.74 -4.03 -8.57
CA TYR A 244 1.04 -2.95 -7.89
C TYR A 244 1.65 -1.54 -8.10
N PRO A 245 2.99 -1.33 -7.99
CA PRO A 245 3.56 0.00 -8.19
C PRO A 245 3.30 0.57 -9.59
N MET A 246 3.24 -0.28 -10.62
CA MET A 246 2.98 0.18 -11.99
C MET A 246 1.59 0.75 -12.13
N HIS A 247 0.59 0.18 -11.43
CA HIS A 247 -0.77 0.71 -11.38
C HIS A 247 -0.85 2.12 -10.77
N VAL A 248 -0.03 2.40 -9.77
CA VAL A 248 0.03 3.71 -9.13
C VAL A 248 0.76 4.71 -10.03
N ILE A 249 1.90 4.31 -10.59
CA ILE A 249 2.73 5.20 -11.41
C ILE A 249 1.99 5.68 -12.65
N LEU A 250 1.23 4.83 -13.37
CA LEU A 250 0.45 5.34 -14.51
C LEU A 250 -0.58 6.40 -14.11
N ARG A 251 -1.20 6.27 -12.93
CA ARG A 251 -2.21 7.21 -12.46
C ARG A 251 -1.56 8.53 -12.07
N TYR A 252 -0.46 8.47 -11.34
CA TYR A 252 0.36 9.64 -11.01
C TYR A 252 0.76 10.42 -12.28
N GLU A 253 1.30 9.73 -13.29
CA GLU A 253 1.75 10.39 -14.52
C GLU A 253 0.60 11.04 -15.29
N ILE A 254 -0.58 10.39 -15.33
CA ILE A 254 -1.78 10.94 -15.94
C ILE A 254 -2.29 12.15 -15.14
N GLU A 255 -2.36 12.06 -13.81
CA GLU A 255 -2.78 13.16 -12.95
C GLU A 255 -1.88 14.37 -13.12
N LYS A 256 -0.56 14.15 -13.07
CA LYS A 256 0.43 15.22 -13.23
C LYS A 256 0.28 15.87 -14.59
N ALA A 257 0.22 15.11 -15.68
CA ALA A 257 0.04 15.65 -17.02
C ALA A 257 -1.29 16.42 -17.19
N LEU A 258 -2.38 15.96 -16.57
CA LEU A 258 -3.66 16.68 -16.57
C LEU A 258 -3.59 18.00 -15.80
N VAL A 259 -2.99 17.98 -14.62
CA VAL A 259 -2.84 19.17 -13.75
C VAL A 259 -1.86 20.16 -14.35
N GLU A 260 -0.82 19.67 -15.04
CA GLU A 260 0.23 20.46 -15.68
C GLU A 260 -0.17 20.98 -17.08
N GLY A 261 -1.31 20.53 -17.60
CA GLY A 261 -1.86 20.98 -18.88
C GLY A 261 -1.22 20.31 -20.11
N ASP A 262 -0.43 19.25 -19.91
CA ASP A 262 0.26 18.51 -20.97
C ASP A 262 -0.71 17.64 -21.79
N ILE A 263 -1.84 17.23 -21.19
CA ILE A 263 -2.86 16.40 -21.82
C ILE A 263 -4.28 16.90 -21.50
N THR A 264 -5.24 16.55 -22.34
CA THR A 264 -6.66 16.79 -22.12
C THR A 264 -7.35 15.56 -21.53
N VAL A 265 -8.51 15.76 -20.89
CA VAL A 265 -9.35 14.67 -20.35
C VAL A 265 -9.72 13.64 -21.43
N ALA A 266 -9.92 14.08 -22.68
CA ALA A 266 -10.29 13.20 -23.79
C ALA A 266 -9.17 12.22 -24.18
N GLU A 267 -7.91 12.53 -23.85
CA GLU A 267 -6.74 11.70 -24.18
C GLU A 267 -6.47 10.61 -23.12
N VAL A 268 -7.05 10.74 -21.93
CA VAL A 268 -6.83 9.83 -20.79
C VAL A 268 -7.04 8.35 -21.14
N PRO A 269 -8.12 7.92 -21.83
CA PRO A 269 -8.30 6.52 -22.17
C PRO A 269 -7.16 5.95 -23.03
N GLY A 270 -6.70 6.72 -24.04
CA GLY A 270 -5.61 6.30 -24.91
C GLY A 270 -4.28 6.17 -24.17
N ILE A 271 -3.95 7.16 -23.33
CA ILE A 271 -2.72 7.17 -22.53
C ILE A 271 -2.72 6.05 -21.48
N TRP A 272 -3.86 5.83 -20.82
CA TRP A 272 -4.03 4.72 -19.89
C TRP A 272 -3.72 3.39 -20.56
N ASN A 273 -4.34 3.13 -21.71
CA ASN A 273 -4.19 1.87 -22.44
C ASN A 273 -2.73 1.65 -22.87
N ALA A 274 -2.08 2.71 -23.37
CA ALA A 274 -0.66 2.66 -23.73
C ALA A 274 0.23 2.32 -22.53
N LYS A 275 0.01 2.95 -21.37
CA LYS A 275 0.79 2.70 -20.14
C LYS A 275 0.53 1.32 -19.54
N MET A 276 -0.71 0.84 -19.55
CA MET A 276 -1.03 -0.54 -19.14
C MET A 276 -0.31 -1.57 -20.02
N LYS A 277 -0.22 -1.32 -21.33
CA LYS A 277 0.54 -2.18 -22.25
C LYS A 277 2.04 -2.09 -21.98
N GLU A 278 2.58 -0.88 -21.81
CA GLU A 278 4.01 -0.63 -21.56
C GLU A 278 4.48 -1.27 -20.25
N TYR A 279 3.76 -1.06 -19.15
CA TYR A 279 4.22 -1.45 -17.82
C TYR A 279 3.84 -2.89 -17.45
N LEU A 280 2.69 -3.37 -17.91
CA LEU A 280 2.13 -4.67 -17.49
C LEU A 280 1.94 -5.64 -18.67
N GLY A 281 2.10 -5.18 -19.91
CA GLY A 281 1.91 -6.01 -21.09
C GLY A 281 0.44 -6.40 -21.33
N LEU A 282 -0.50 -5.54 -20.92
CA LEU A 282 -1.95 -5.79 -20.99
C LEU A 282 -2.64 -4.91 -22.04
N ASP A 283 -3.55 -5.52 -22.82
CA ASP A 283 -4.37 -4.82 -23.82
C ASP A 283 -5.75 -4.50 -23.23
N VAL A 284 -5.99 -3.24 -22.85
CA VAL A 284 -7.27 -2.79 -22.30
C VAL A 284 -8.31 -2.72 -23.41
N GLN A 285 -9.41 -3.49 -23.27
CA GLN A 285 -10.48 -3.57 -24.27
C GLN A 285 -11.66 -2.64 -24.00
N GLU A 286 -11.86 -2.25 -22.73
CA GLU A 286 -12.98 -1.41 -22.31
C GLU A 286 -12.59 -0.48 -21.14
N ASP A 287 -13.15 0.74 -21.12
CA ASP A 287 -12.79 1.75 -20.12
C ASP A 287 -13.19 1.36 -18.69
N ARG A 288 -14.15 0.45 -18.52
CA ARG A 288 -14.59 -0.08 -17.21
C ARG A 288 -13.44 -0.72 -16.44
N VAL A 289 -12.57 -1.47 -17.12
CA VAL A 289 -11.34 -2.04 -16.53
C VAL A 289 -10.11 -1.16 -16.81
N GLY A 290 -10.30 -0.10 -17.60
CA GLY A 290 -9.35 0.95 -17.90
C GLY A 290 -9.47 2.16 -16.96
N CYS A 291 -9.50 3.37 -17.52
CA CYS A 291 -9.45 4.62 -16.78
C CYS A 291 -10.67 4.91 -15.87
N LEU A 292 -11.76 4.15 -15.97
CA LEU A 292 -12.95 4.29 -15.11
C LEU A 292 -12.92 3.36 -13.88
N GLN A 293 -11.84 2.60 -13.71
CA GLN A 293 -11.72 1.57 -12.67
C GLN A 293 -11.79 2.14 -11.24
N ASP A 294 -11.14 3.28 -10.99
CA ASP A 294 -11.01 3.87 -9.65
C ASP A 294 -11.91 5.09 -9.46
N THR A 295 -12.51 5.23 -8.26
CA THR A 295 -13.42 6.35 -7.96
C THR A 295 -12.71 7.68 -7.68
N HIS A 296 -11.42 7.66 -7.34
CA HIS A 296 -10.63 8.79 -6.83
C HIS A 296 -10.83 10.07 -7.64
N TRP A 297 -10.65 10.02 -8.96
CA TRP A 297 -10.82 11.18 -9.84
C TRP A 297 -12.26 11.69 -9.87
N ALA A 298 -13.25 10.79 -9.81
CA ALA A 298 -14.66 11.16 -9.80
C ALA A 298 -15.06 11.92 -8.53
N VAL A 299 -14.38 11.64 -7.40
CA VAL A 299 -14.58 12.31 -6.11
C VAL A 299 -13.56 13.41 -5.80
N GLY A 300 -12.67 13.72 -6.74
CA GLY A 300 -11.74 14.85 -6.66
C GLY A 300 -10.44 14.59 -5.89
N LEU A 301 -10.08 13.34 -5.61
CA LEU A 301 -8.86 12.95 -4.89
C LEU A 301 -7.65 12.91 -5.84
N ILE A 302 -7.19 14.08 -6.30
CA ILE A 302 -6.00 14.23 -7.15
C ILE A 302 -4.75 14.41 -6.29
N GLY A 303 -3.64 13.73 -6.59
CA GLY A 303 -2.44 13.72 -5.73
C GLY A 303 -2.45 12.62 -4.67
N TYR A 304 -3.52 11.84 -4.60
CA TYR A 304 -3.69 10.75 -3.64
C TYR A 304 -2.87 9.52 -4.02
N PHE A 305 -2.95 9.06 -5.29
CA PHE A 305 -2.38 7.78 -5.71
C PHE A 305 -0.91 7.55 -5.34
N PRO A 306 -0.01 8.55 -5.43
CA PRO A 306 1.39 8.36 -5.04
C PRO A 306 1.60 7.77 -3.64
N THR A 307 0.70 8.07 -2.71
CA THR A 307 0.78 7.62 -1.31
C THR A 307 0.82 6.10 -1.17
N TYR A 308 0.18 5.36 -2.08
CA TYR A 308 0.17 3.90 -2.09
C TYR A 308 1.56 3.29 -2.36
N THR A 309 2.24 3.77 -3.39
CA THR A 309 3.61 3.29 -3.69
C THR A 309 4.62 3.85 -2.71
N LEU A 310 4.45 5.09 -2.24
CA LEU A 310 5.27 5.61 -1.14
C LEU A 310 5.15 4.74 0.11
N GLY A 311 3.94 4.34 0.49
CA GLY A 311 3.69 3.39 1.58
C GLY A 311 4.44 2.07 1.38
N SER A 312 4.45 1.54 0.16
CA SER A 312 5.22 0.33 -0.17
C SER A 312 6.73 0.52 0.06
N ILE A 313 7.31 1.64 -0.39
CA ILE A 313 8.74 1.93 -0.21
C ILE A 313 9.07 2.16 1.27
N TYR A 314 8.26 2.96 1.98
CA TYR A 314 8.39 3.19 3.42
C TYR A 314 8.34 1.88 4.19
N SER A 315 7.40 0.98 3.88
CA SER A 315 7.23 -0.29 4.58
C SER A 315 8.50 -1.13 4.56
N VAL A 316 9.16 -1.24 3.41
CA VAL A 316 10.42 -1.98 3.27
C VAL A 316 11.55 -1.31 4.03
N GLN A 317 11.68 0.02 3.95
CA GLN A 317 12.77 0.72 4.63
C GLN A 317 12.60 0.71 6.16
N ILE A 318 11.37 0.88 6.66
CA ILE A 318 11.04 0.77 8.09
C ILE A 318 11.29 -0.65 8.58
N PHE A 319 10.81 -1.67 7.86
CA PHE A 319 11.01 -3.06 8.24
C PHE A 319 12.49 -3.47 8.20
N THR A 320 13.26 -2.97 7.22
CA THR A 320 14.72 -3.18 7.17
C THR A 320 15.39 -2.62 8.42
N ALA A 321 15.05 -1.39 8.83
CA ALA A 321 15.56 -0.80 10.06
C ALA A 321 15.14 -1.58 11.32
N ALA A 322 13.91 -2.11 11.34
CA ALA A 322 13.46 -2.99 12.42
C ALA A 322 14.27 -4.29 12.49
N LYS A 323 14.57 -4.92 11.35
CA LYS A 323 15.43 -6.14 11.30
C LYS A 323 16.85 -5.87 11.78
N GLU A 324 17.40 -4.70 11.50
CA GLU A 324 18.72 -4.29 11.99
C GLU A 324 18.71 -4.04 13.51
N ALA A 325 17.65 -3.43 14.02
CA ALA A 325 17.53 -3.07 15.44
C ALA A 325 17.09 -4.23 16.35
N ILE A 326 16.37 -5.23 15.80
CA ILE A 326 15.81 -6.36 16.55
C ILE A 326 16.55 -7.65 16.15
N PRO A 327 17.47 -8.14 17.00
CA PRO A 327 18.14 -9.40 16.73
C PRO A 327 17.14 -10.54 16.54
N LYS A 328 17.33 -11.32 15.47
CA LYS A 328 16.52 -12.52 15.18
C LYS A 328 15.02 -12.23 15.01
N LEU A 329 14.66 -11.06 14.48
CA LEU A 329 13.25 -10.71 14.24
C LEU A 329 12.47 -11.82 13.51
N ASP A 330 13.04 -12.42 12.47
CA ASP A 330 12.39 -13.52 11.73
C ASP A 330 12.12 -14.75 12.62
N GLU A 331 12.97 -15.07 13.61
CA GLU A 331 12.72 -16.15 14.57
C GLU A 331 11.57 -15.82 15.52
N HIS A 332 11.44 -14.56 15.94
CA HIS A 332 10.32 -14.08 16.75
C HIS A 332 8.99 -14.19 15.99
N LEU A 333 8.96 -13.69 14.74
CA LEU A 333 7.77 -13.78 13.87
C LEU A 333 7.36 -15.24 13.62
N ALA A 334 8.32 -16.15 13.44
CA ALA A 334 8.07 -17.58 13.27
C ALA A 334 7.47 -18.28 14.50
N LYS A 335 7.52 -17.65 15.68
CA LYS A 335 6.92 -18.14 16.93
C LYS A 335 5.61 -17.42 17.28
N GLY A 336 5.18 -16.45 16.46
CA GLY A 336 4.03 -15.61 16.75
C GLY A 336 4.33 -14.52 17.78
N GLU A 337 5.59 -14.20 18.04
CA GLU A 337 6.01 -13.16 18.99
C GLU A 337 5.96 -11.76 18.33
N PHE A 338 4.82 -11.43 17.71
CA PHE A 338 4.61 -10.19 16.94
C PHE A 338 4.76 -8.91 17.77
N HIS A 339 4.53 -9.01 19.08
CA HIS A 339 4.69 -7.90 20.03
C HIS A 339 6.09 -7.28 20.01
N VAL A 340 7.14 -8.02 19.63
CA VAL A 340 8.51 -7.51 19.55
C VAL A 340 8.61 -6.44 18.46
N LEU A 341 8.07 -6.72 17.27
CA LEU A 341 8.00 -5.76 16.17
C LEU A 341 7.06 -4.61 16.49
N LYS A 342 5.85 -4.91 16.99
CA LYS A 342 4.85 -3.89 17.36
C LYS A 342 5.43 -2.88 18.36
N THR A 343 6.13 -3.35 19.40
CA THR A 343 6.72 -2.47 20.42
C THR A 343 7.75 -1.52 19.81
N TRP A 344 8.57 -2.03 18.88
CA TRP A 344 9.54 -1.20 18.17
C TRP A 344 8.86 -0.18 17.25
N LEU A 345 7.84 -0.58 16.50
CA LEU A 345 7.07 0.33 15.63
C LEU A 345 6.34 1.41 16.44
N ASN A 346 5.74 1.05 17.58
CA ASN A 346 5.12 2.02 18.48
C ASN A 346 6.08 3.14 18.85
N LYS A 347 7.25 2.79 19.38
CA LYS A 347 8.24 3.77 19.85
C LYS A 347 8.81 4.63 18.72
N ASN A 348 9.15 4.01 17.59
CA ASN A 348 9.95 4.67 16.55
C ASN A 348 9.11 5.31 15.45
N VAL A 349 7.83 4.91 15.30
CA VAL A 349 6.92 5.41 14.26
C VAL A 349 5.62 5.91 14.90
N HIS A 350 4.88 5.06 15.60
CA HIS A 350 3.48 5.40 15.95
C HIS A 350 3.36 6.53 16.96
N GLU A 351 4.13 6.50 18.05
CA GLU A 351 4.11 7.51 19.11
C GLU A 351 4.57 8.89 18.63
N GLN A 352 5.21 8.97 17.46
CA GLN A 352 5.62 10.24 16.86
C GLN A 352 4.42 11.02 16.32
N GLY A 353 3.30 10.36 16.00
CA GLY A 353 2.16 10.99 15.33
C GLY A 353 2.61 11.80 14.12
N SER A 354 2.27 13.08 14.08
CA SER A 354 2.69 14.02 13.03
C SER A 354 3.76 15.02 13.49
N LEU A 355 4.65 14.63 14.41
CA LEU A 355 5.77 15.46 14.87
C LEU A 355 6.83 15.76 13.78
N ARG A 356 6.93 14.90 12.77
CA ARG A 356 7.91 15.02 11.69
C ARG A 356 7.39 15.94 10.60
N GLU A 357 8.30 16.60 9.88
CA GLU A 357 7.91 17.55 8.83
C GLU A 357 7.39 16.84 7.57
N SER A 358 7.83 15.61 7.32
CA SER A 358 7.42 14.77 6.20
C SER A 358 7.71 13.30 6.47
N GLY A 359 7.15 12.40 5.65
CA GLY A 359 7.51 10.98 5.71
C GLY A 359 9.00 10.73 5.42
N ASP A 360 9.64 11.53 4.57
CA ASP A 360 11.09 11.46 4.33
C ASP A 360 11.90 11.90 5.56
N ASP A 361 11.46 12.92 6.30
CA ASP A 361 12.07 13.34 7.56
C ASP A 361 11.94 12.25 8.66
N LEU A 362 10.77 11.60 8.74
CA LEU A 362 10.57 10.43 9.61
C LEU A 362 11.60 9.33 9.30
N ILE A 363 11.78 8.99 8.01
CA ILE A 363 12.72 7.96 7.58
C ILE A 363 14.18 8.34 7.81
N LYS A 364 14.53 9.61 7.59
CA LYS A 364 15.87 10.14 7.92
C LYS A 364 16.14 10.04 9.40
N ASN A 365 15.16 10.37 10.24
CA ASN A 365 15.32 10.24 11.68
C ASN A 365 15.46 8.78 12.11
N LEU A 366 14.70 7.87 11.49
CA LEU A 366 14.70 6.45 11.82
C LEU A 366 15.98 5.73 11.35
N THR A 367 16.47 6.07 10.16
CA THR A 367 17.48 5.27 9.44
C THR A 367 18.77 6.03 9.14
N GLY A 368 18.82 7.33 9.41
CA GLY A 368 19.95 8.20 9.08
C GLY A 368 20.07 8.58 7.60
N ARG A 369 19.14 8.13 6.74
CA ARG A 369 19.13 8.40 5.29
C ARG A 369 17.72 8.68 4.77
N SER A 370 17.63 9.36 3.63
CA SER A 370 16.36 9.60 2.93
C SER A 370 15.65 8.30 2.52
N LEU A 371 14.39 8.44 2.10
CA LEU A 371 13.65 7.36 1.46
C LEU A 371 14.38 6.87 0.20
N ASP A 372 14.58 5.56 0.09
CA ASP A 372 15.43 4.93 -0.91
C ASP A 372 14.66 3.83 -1.67
N SER A 373 14.32 4.11 -2.94
CA SER A 373 13.66 3.18 -3.87
C SER A 373 14.47 1.90 -4.07
N GLN A 374 15.80 1.94 -3.94
CA GLN A 374 16.68 0.80 -4.22
C GLN A 374 16.48 -0.33 -3.19
N LEU A 375 16.10 -0.01 -1.96
CA LEU A 375 15.75 -1.03 -0.95
C LEU A 375 14.49 -1.80 -1.36
N TYR A 376 13.47 -1.09 -1.84
CA TYR A 376 12.22 -1.68 -2.30
C TYR A 376 12.44 -2.53 -3.57
N ILE A 377 13.20 -2.01 -4.54
CA ILE A 377 13.58 -2.74 -5.76
C ILE A 377 14.36 -4.01 -5.41
N LYS A 378 15.34 -3.91 -4.51
CA LYS A 378 16.14 -5.05 -4.06
C LYS A 378 15.25 -6.11 -3.39
N TYR A 379 14.37 -5.70 -2.47
CA TYR A 379 13.42 -6.61 -1.82
C TYR A 379 12.58 -7.38 -2.83
N LEU A 380 11.93 -6.70 -3.78
CA LEU A 380 11.12 -7.35 -4.80
C LEU A 380 11.97 -8.26 -5.69
N THR A 381 13.14 -7.78 -6.13
CA THR A 381 14.01 -8.56 -7.01
C THR A 381 14.48 -9.85 -6.34
N GLU A 382 15.01 -9.76 -5.12
CA GLU A 382 15.51 -10.94 -4.39
C GLU A 382 14.38 -11.94 -4.11
N LYS A 383 13.26 -11.46 -3.56
CA LYS A 383 12.11 -12.30 -3.22
C LYS A 383 11.55 -13.04 -4.44
N TYR A 384 11.34 -12.32 -5.54
CA TYR A 384 10.67 -12.89 -6.71
C TYR A 384 11.62 -13.60 -7.67
N THR A 385 12.92 -13.28 -7.66
CA THR A 385 13.94 -14.16 -8.28
C THR A 385 13.97 -15.51 -7.58
N GLU A 386 13.88 -15.56 -6.25
CA GLU A 386 13.82 -16.83 -5.52
C GLU A 386 12.54 -17.63 -5.84
N ILE A 387 11.37 -16.97 -5.79
CA ILE A 387 10.07 -17.63 -6.03
C ILE A 387 9.95 -18.17 -7.46
N TYR A 388 10.46 -17.45 -8.46
CA TYR A 388 10.31 -17.79 -9.88
C TYR A 388 11.58 -18.34 -10.54
N ASP A 389 12.66 -18.55 -9.77
CA ASP A 389 13.96 -19.05 -10.22
C ASP A 389 14.51 -18.27 -11.43
N LEU A 390 14.53 -16.93 -11.34
CA LEU A 390 14.77 -16.01 -12.48
C LEU A 390 16.22 -15.90 -12.96
#